data_AF-A0A9E0PAH3-F1
#
_entry.id   AF-A0A9E0PAH3-F1
#
_cell.length_a   1.000
_cell.length_b   1.000
_cell.length_c   1.000
_cell.angle_alpha   90.00
_cell.angle_beta   90.00
_cell.angle_gamma   90.00
#
_symmetry.space_group_name_H-M   'P 1'
#
loop_
_entity.id
_entity.type
_entity.pdbx_description
1 polymer ?
#
loop_
_entity_poly.entity_id
_entity_poly.type
_entity_poly.pdbx_seq_one_letter_code
_entity_poly.pdbx_strand_id
1 'polypeptide(L)'
;MANDDYDDYDENAEPVDETETDEAPDDEEVEIDGAVKEAATAAAVVARKEADEAETLTVSSKEAMRRQLEDEVARFLAKGGKVQEIPPDVQADPPQKPVSSYGSKPI
;
A
#
# COMPACT_ATOMS: atom_id res chain seq x y z
N MET A 1 33.88 -12.57 20.17
CA MET A 1 33.37 -11.19 20.26
C MET A 1 33.64 -10.57 18.89
N ALA A 2 32.60 -10.45 18.08
CA ALA A 2 32.66 -9.81 16.77
C ALA A 2 32.30 -8.33 16.98
N ASN A 3 33.09 -7.44 16.41
CA ASN A 3 33.05 -5.99 16.66
C ASN A 3 31.75 -5.39 16.11
N ASP A 4 31.07 -4.60 16.95
CA ASP A 4 30.10 -3.60 16.51
C ASP A 4 30.86 -2.48 15.80
N ASP A 5 30.74 -2.45 14.47
CA ASP A 5 31.30 -1.44 13.57
C ASP A 5 30.13 -0.65 12.94
N TYR A 6 29.27 -0.11 13.79
CA TYR A 6 28.03 0.59 13.41
C TYR A 6 27.93 2.00 14.02
N ASP A 7 29.06 2.61 14.35
CA ASP A 7 29.14 3.97 14.93
C ASP A 7 29.90 4.98 14.03
N ASP A 8 30.05 4.72 12.72
CA ASP A 8 30.68 5.65 11.77
C ASP A 8 29.65 6.30 10.81
N TYR A 9 28.50 6.72 11.35
CA TYR A 9 27.68 7.71 10.65
C TYR A 9 28.29 9.09 10.93
N ASP A 10 29.01 9.62 9.94
CA ASP A 10 29.51 11.00 9.96
C ASP A 10 28.35 11.99 9.98
N GLU A 11 28.05 12.53 11.17
CA GLU A 11 27.01 13.53 11.43
C GLU A 11 27.29 14.88 10.72
N ASN A 12 28.43 15.04 10.03
CA ASN A 12 28.75 16.21 9.21
C ASN A 12 28.76 15.92 7.70
N ALA A 13 28.21 14.78 7.24
CA ALA A 13 27.97 14.58 5.83
C ALA A 13 27.06 15.71 5.30
N GLU A 14 27.62 16.60 4.48
CA GLU A 14 26.88 17.72 3.90
C GLU A 14 25.62 17.20 3.19
N PRO A 15 24.47 17.89 3.30
CA PRO A 15 23.31 17.53 2.52
C PRO A 15 23.69 17.64 1.05
N VAL A 16 23.73 16.51 0.34
CA VAL A 16 23.79 16.51 -1.11
C VAL A 16 22.53 17.22 -1.60
N ASP A 17 22.74 18.42 -2.14
CA ASP A 17 21.72 19.25 -2.77
C ASP A 17 21.26 18.53 -4.04
N GLU A 18 20.31 17.61 -3.90
CA GLU A 18 19.62 16.95 -4.99
C GLU A 18 18.64 17.93 -5.66
N THR A 19 19.15 19.00 -6.26
CA THR A 19 18.48 19.60 -7.42
C THR A 19 18.88 18.80 -8.66
N GLU A 20 18.49 17.53 -8.70
CA GLU A 20 18.53 16.75 -9.94
C GLU A 20 17.25 17.07 -10.70
N THR A 21 17.41 17.97 -11.67
CA THR A 21 16.60 18.20 -12.86
C THR A 21 15.30 17.39 -12.94
N ASP A 22 14.17 18.02 -12.60
CA ASP A 22 12.83 17.59 -12.99
C ASP A 22 12.68 17.77 -14.51
N GLU A 23 13.28 16.87 -15.28
CA GLU A 23 12.97 16.71 -16.70
C GLU A 23 11.78 15.75 -16.79
N ALA A 24 10.59 16.33 -16.75
CA ALA A 24 9.35 15.62 -17.03
C ALA A 24 9.50 14.85 -18.35
N PRO A 25 9.23 13.53 -18.40
CA PRO A 25 9.17 12.83 -19.67
C PRO A 25 7.98 13.40 -20.46
N ASP A 26 8.30 13.95 -21.65
CA ASP A 26 7.32 14.36 -22.65
C ASP A 26 6.56 13.11 -23.09
N ASP A 27 5.32 12.99 -22.64
CA ASP A 27 4.45 11.83 -22.83
C ASP A 27 3.91 11.85 -24.28
N GLU A 28 4.76 11.47 -25.24
CA GLU A 28 4.35 11.24 -26.62
C GLU A 28 3.50 9.96 -26.67
N GLU A 29 2.17 10.11 -26.62
CA GLU A 29 1.20 9.03 -26.83
C GLU A 29 1.43 8.36 -28.20
N VAL A 30 2.01 7.17 -28.20
CA VAL A 30 2.11 6.32 -29.40
C VAL A 30 0.81 5.56 -29.58
N GLU A 31 -0.04 6.02 -30.50
CA GLU A 31 -1.23 5.28 -30.95
C GLU A 31 -0.80 3.94 -31.58
N ILE A 32 -1.03 2.84 -30.86
CA ILE A 32 -0.86 1.48 -31.37
C ILE A 32 -2.14 1.01 -32.08
N ASP A 33 -2.20 1.33 -33.37
CA ASP A 33 -3.21 0.81 -34.28
C ASP A 33 -3.22 -0.72 -34.32
N GLY A 34 -4.37 -1.29 -33.96
CA GLY A 34 -5.02 -2.33 -34.73
C GLY A 34 -4.25 -3.63 -35.02
N ALA A 35 -4.47 -4.61 -34.15
CA ALA A 35 -4.84 -5.97 -34.58
C ALA A 35 -3.79 -6.84 -35.29
N VAL A 36 -2.72 -7.27 -34.61
CA VAL A 36 -2.09 -8.59 -34.89
C VAL A 36 -1.43 -9.14 -33.62
N LYS A 37 -1.67 -10.43 -33.32
CA LYS A 37 -0.91 -11.35 -32.42
C LYS A 37 -1.53 -11.71 -31.06
N GLU A 38 -2.72 -12.28 -31.08
CA GLU A 38 -3.45 -12.81 -29.91
C GLU A 38 -2.79 -14.02 -29.17
N ALA A 39 -1.64 -14.55 -29.62
CA ALA A 39 -0.99 -15.72 -28.98
C ALA A 39 0.39 -15.43 -28.36
N ALA A 40 1.01 -14.28 -28.65
CA ALA A 40 2.24 -13.82 -27.99
C ALA A 40 1.95 -12.90 -26.80
N THR A 41 0.67 -12.56 -26.60
CA THR A 41 0.19 -11.61 -25.61
C THR A 41 -0.04 -12.26 -24.25
N ALA A 42 -0.36 -13.54 -24.14
CA ALA A 42 -0.63 -14.14 -22.82
C ALA A 42 0.63 -14.19 -21.93
N ALA A 43 1.77 -14.67 -22.44
CA ALA A 43 3.01 -14.72 -21.68
C ALA A 43 3.62 -13.33 -21.44
N ALA A 44 3.48 -12.40 -22.40
CA ALA A 44 3.95 -11.02 -22.24
C ALA A 44 3.05 -10.20 -21.31
N VAL A 45 1.73 -10.44 -21.30
CA VAL A 45 0.78 -9.84 -20.36
C VAL A 45 0.95 -10.43 -18.97
N VAL A 46 1.23 -11.73 -18.85
CA VAL A 46 1.59 -12.34 -17.56
C VAL A 46 2.93 -11.82 -17.07
N ALA A 47 3.96 -11.73 -17.91
CA ALA A 47 5.26 -11.19 -17.52
C ALA A 47 5.19 -9.69 -17.16
N ARG A 48 4.37 -8.90 -17.87
CA ARG A 48 4.09 -7.51 -17.49
C ARG A 48 3.34 -7.44 -16.16
N LYS A 49 2.28 -8.26 -16.00
CA LYS A 49 1.53 -8.34 -14.75
C LYS A 49 2.40 -8.80 -13.57
N GLU A 50 3.29 -9.76 -13.77
CA GLU A 50 4.25 -10.22 -12.76
C GLU A 50 5.32 -9.16 -12.47
N ALA A 51 5.74 -8.38 -13.47
CA ALA A 51 6.64 -7.24 -13.26
C ALA A 51 5.94 -6.10 -12.51
N ASP A 52 4.71 -5.75 -12.89
CA ASP A 52 3.88 -4.76 -12.19
C ASP A 52 3.62 -5.20 -10.73
N GLU A 53 3.29 -6.48 -10.52
CA GLU A 53 3.11 -7.05 -9.18
C GLU A 53 4.44 -7.07 -8.39
N ALA A 54 5.56 -7.38 -9.02
CA ALA A 54 6.88 -7.37 -8.41
C ALA A 54 7.34 -5.96 -8.02
N GLU A 55 7.03 -4.95 -8.83
CA GLU A 55 7.30 -3.55 -8.52
C GLU A 55 6.50 -3.13 -7.28
N THR A 56 5.22 -3.50 -7.17
CA THR A 56 4.39 -3.24 -5.96
C THR A 56 4.82 -3.97 -4.69
N LEU A 57 5.64 -5.01 -4.81
CA LEU A 57 6.18 -5.76 -3.67
C LEU A 57 7.41 -5.10 -3.04
N THR A 58 8.03 -4.13 -3.71
CA THR A 58 9.19 -3.40 -3.20
C THR A 58 8.80 -2.32 -2.18
N VAL A 59 9.73 -2.00 -1.27
CA VAL A 59 9.52 -0.96 -0.25
C VAL A 59 9.27 0.40 -0.90
N SER A 60 10.00 0.73 -1.98
CA SER A 60 9.89 1.98 -2.72
C SER A 60 8.52 2.17 -3.38
N SER A 61 7.93 1.11 -3.97
CA SER A 61 6.58 1.22 -4.54
C SER A 61 5.50 1.49 -3.48
N LYS A 62 5.72 1.03 -2.25
CA LYS A 62 4.82 1.33 -1.11
C LYS A 62 5.09 2.69 -0.46
N GLU A 63 6.17 3.39 -0.81
CA GLU A 63 6.47 4.70 -0.23
C GLU A 63 5.39 5.73 -0.55
N ALA A 64 4.84 5.73 -1.77
CA ALA A 64 3.76 6.64 -2.14
C ALA A 64 2.51 6.41 -1.27
N MET A 65 2.12 5.14 -1.10
CA MET A 65 1.00 4.76 -0.23
C MET A 65 1.28 5.11 1.24
N ARG A 66 2.52 4.93 1.69
CA ARG A 66 2.94 5.29 3.05
C ARG A 66 2.85 6.79 3.30
N ARG A 67 3.36 7.61 2.38
CA ARG A 67 3.27 9.09 2.45
C ARG A 67 1.81 9.55 2.50
N GLN A 68 0.96 8.98 1.64
CA GLN A 68 -0.48 9.27 1.65
C GLN A 68 -1.13 8.93 3.00
N LEU A 69 -0.82 7.76 3.55
CA LEU A 69 -1.33 7.34 4.86
C LEU A 69 -0.84 8.27 5.99
N GLU A 70 0.43 8.66 5.98
CA GLU A 70 1.03 9.57 6.95
C GLU A 70 0.34 10.95 6.92
N ASP A 71 0.07 11.49 5.73
CA ASP A 71 -0.69 12.73 5.55
C ASP A 71 -2.12 12.63 6.09
N GLU A 72 -2.80 11.53 5.79
CA GLU A 72 -4.17 11.29 6.26
C GLU A 72 -4.24 11.17 7.78
N VAL A 73 -3.28 10.44 8.37
CA VAL A 73 -3.14 10.30 9.83
C VAL A 73 -2.87 11.66 10.45
N ALA A 74 -1.95 12.46 9.90
CA ALA A 74 -1.66 13.80 10.39
C ALA A 74 -2.89 14.70 10.35
N ARG A 75 -3.66 14.68 9.24
CA ARG A 75 -4.93 15.42 9.12
C ARG A 75 -5.97 14.93 10.13
N PHE A 76 -6.08 13.62 10.36
CA PHE A 76 -7.02 13.06 11.32
C PHE A 76 -6.72 13.53 12.74
N LEU A 77 -5.45 13.51 13.13
CA LEU A 77 -5.00 13.99 14.44
C LEU A 77 -5.15 15.51 14.58
N ALA A 78 -4.81 16.28 13.55
CA ALA A 78 -4.97 17.74 13.54
C ALA A 78 -6.45 18.17 13.66
N LYS A 79 -7.37 17.39 13.09
CA LYS A 79 -8.83 17.59 13.26
C LYS A 79 -9.33 17.19 14.66
N GLY A 80 -8.48 16.72 15.56
CA GLY A 80 -8.83 16.27 16.91
C GLY A 80 -9.30 14.82 16.98
N GLY A 81 -9.06 14.01 15.94
CA GLY A 81 -9.25 12.56 15.98
C GLY A 81 -8.28 11.89 16.96
N LYS A 82 -8.69 10.75 17.52
CA LYS A 82 -7.88 9.95 18.47
C LYS A 82 -7.88 8.48 18.08
N VAL A 83 -6.73 7.82 18.23
CA VAL A 83 -6.60 6.37 18.05
C VAL A 83 -7.03 5.69 19.36
N GLN A 84 -7.86 4.65 19.25
CA GLN A 84 -8.28 3.83 20.38
C GLN A 84 -7.65 2.45 20.25
N GLU A 85 -7.02 1.98 21.32
CA GLU A 85 -6.52 0.62 21.39
C GLU A 85 -7.69 -0.34 21.66
N ILE A 86 -7.89 -1.30 20.76
CA ILE A 86 -8.95 -2.29 20.89
C ILE A 86 -8.32 -3.58 21.43
N PRO A 87 -8.75 -4.10 22.60
CA PRO A 87 -8.31 -5.39 23.09
C PRO A 87 -8.67 -6.51 22.10
N PRO A 88 -7.87 -7.58 22.03
CA PRO A 88 -8.08 -8.67 21.06
C PRO A 88 -9.42 -9.41 21.23
N ASP A 89 -10.05 -9.34 22.40
CA ASP A 89 -11.31 -10.03 22.73
C ASP A 89 -12.57 -9.18 22.45
N VAL A 90 -12.43 -7.98 21.87
CA VAL A 90 -13.58 -7.12 21.53
C VAL A 90 -14.05 -7.44 20.11
N GLN A 91 -14.70 -8.59 19.97
CA GLN A 91 -15.54 -8.82 18.80
C GLN A 91 -16.87 -8.10 19.04
N ALA A 92 -17.21 -7.14 18.17
CA ALA A 92 -18.49 -6.45 18.21
C ALA A 92 -19.62 -7.48 18.10
N ASP A 93 -20.31 -7.70 19.22
CA ASP A 93 -21.39 -8.66 19.48
C ASP A 93 -21.29 -10.01 18.71
N PRO A 94 -20.85 -11.10 19.35
CA PRO A 94 -20.77 -12.40 18.69
C PRO A 94 -22.14 -12.79 18.11
N PRO A 95 -22.18 -13.48 16.96
CA PRO A 95 -23.43 -13.82 16.30
C PRO A 95 -24.35 -14.58 17.26
N GLN A 96 -25.53 -14.02 17.53
CA GLN A 96 -26.48 -14.65 18.43
C GLN A 96 -27.06 -15.91 17.79
N LYS A 97 -27.16 -16.98 18.58
CA LYS A 97 -27.84 -18.21 18.15
C LYS A 97 -29.30 -17.87 17.81
N PRO A 98 -29.86 -18.41 16.71
CA PRO A 98 -31.26 -18.19 16.38
C PRO A 98 -32.15 -18.79 17.46
N VAL A 99 -33.08 -18.01 17.99
CA VAL A 99 -34.13 -18.50 18.89
C VAL A 99 -35.28 -19.07 18.05
N SER A 100 -35.65 -20.32 18.29
CA SER A 100 -36.85 -20.91 17.66
C SER A 100 -38.10 -20.29 18.28
N SER A 101 -38.84 -19.51 17.49
CA SER A 101 -40.15 -18.96 17.87
C SER A 101 -41.31 -19.95 17.63
N TYR A 102 -40.98 -21.18 17.23
CA TYR A 102 -41.98 -22.19 16.90
C TYR A 102 -42.71 -22.64 18.19
N GLY A 103 -44.03 -22.47 18.21
CA GLY A 103 -44.88 -22.80 19.37
C GLY A 103 -45.38 -21.61 20.20
N SER A 104 -44.93 -20.38 19.91
CA SER A 104 -45.47 -19.16 20.53
C SER A 104 -46.77 -18.67 19.88
N LYS A 105 -47.17 -19.28 18.75
CA LYS A 105 -48.44 -18.99 18.06
C LYS A 105 -49.55 -19.81 18.75
N PRO A 106 -50.54 -19.17 19.38
CA PRO A 106 -51.68 -19.90 19.92
C PRO A 106 -52.46 -20.58 18.78
N ILE A 107 -52.93 -21.80 19.04
CA ILE A 107 -53.81 -22.58 18.17
C ILE A 107 -55.26 -22.16 18.32
#